data_AF-A0A0F9MB04-F1
#
_entry.id   AF-A0A0F9MB04-F1
#
_cell.length_a   1.000
_cell.length_b   1.000
_cell.length_c   1.000
_cell.angle_alpha   90.00
_cell.angle_beta   90.00
_cell.angle_gamma   90.00
#
_symmetry.space_group_name_H-M   'P 1'
#
loop_
_entity.id
_entity.type
_entity.pdbx_description
1 polymer ?
#
loop_
_entity_poly.entity_id
_entity_poly.type
_entity_poly.pdbx_seq_one_letter_code
_entity_poly.pdbx_strand_id
1 'polypeptide(L)'
;MSEDDEEIVPPTQEEIETYVMNWDVDQPFCDTIYHWLKYLDNIQRRRMYDYLKGSTGIGIGDWKEAYKNCENSAQYEEDPFWLKIYKVVNKKYGKRIKAMEDSRQLMLKRGNIYTPNIIKFTQYLSGVMDEYKTGYRNTRNDVLEKFKDSHLFSRDEFCREPFILNFPNGYYDIINNKFVKAKDSKKIFFYEIPHEYKEDKDYKCPKFLSALQKWLGVGNKVSPKDMFQLIGYTMTMNVGQRKAFLIHGPTKSGKTQFYEILKYLIGGENTTDISLQMLGSDKFSSSSLEWKILNYHDEVPKEGLNDVSLFKIIAGGGSTFPVRRMHTEWYQAFNTVKLWYNTNIVPMTKATEDDSFFNRWIIVNFPNEFIEDSKDPVYEDIPEFYRTIIEDEDEVQGIIHYCIKALELLYKNKHFRKELSANSRKLWEYESDLQYAFIDKYSKDGRYWICKSFYKWCNIYRKTRHPSSKRPALSHTAINKDMETRGYDRKRFGPSHSEYPGKYYFNGIQKNKRFKKDKKNNFKRKSYKTTSDYLEDHPDANMNGNGKPEQYEDMGEVRWEGMNWDNKEEFEGKLITKKK
;
A
#
# COMPACT_ATOMS: atom_id res chain seq x y z
N MET A 1 25.86 35.84 -2.70
CA MET A 1 27.02 36.73 -2.67
C MET A 1 26.94 37.52 -3.97
N SER A 2 26.28 38.65 -3.90
CA SER A 2 26.35 39.76 -4.85
C SER A 2 26.75 40.94 -3.97
N GLU A 3 28.00 41.36 -4.10
CA GLU A 3 28.41 42.63 -4.72
C GLU A 3 28.67 43.64 -3.60
N ASP A 4 29.83 44.30 -3.71
CA ASP A 4 30.35 45.38 -2.86
C ASP A 4 30.98 45.01 -1.52
N ASP A 5 32.07 44.24 -1.55
CA ASP A 5 33.20 44.48 -0.62
C ASP A 5 34.26 45.28 -1.40
N GLU A 6 33.98 46.55 -1.71
CA GLU A 6 35.06 47.50 -1.99
C GLU A 6 35.86 47.63 -0.70
N GLU A 7 37.18 47.41 -0.78
CA GLU A 7 38.10 47.63 0.32
C GLU A 7 38.16 49.14 0.60
N ILE A 8 37.28 49.64 1.47
CA ILE A 8 37.19 51.07 1.80
C ILE A 8 38.48 51.48 2.52
N VAL A 9 39.35 52.20 1.79
CA VAL A 9 40.59 52.77 2.30
C VAL A 9 40.24 53.88 3.31
N PRO A 10 40.88 53.94 4.50
CA PRO A 10 40.65 55.03 5.44
C PRO A 10 41.00 56.37 4.80
N PRO A 11 40.18 57.42 4.98
CA PRO A 11 40.38 58.71 4.34
C PRO A 11 41.73 59.32 4.76
N THR A 12 42.39 59.95 3.82
CA THR A 12 43.56 60.78 4.06
C THR A 12 43.19 62.01 4.88
N GLN A 13 44.16 62.60 5.58
CA GLN A 13 43.93 63.78 6.41
C GLN A 13 43.40 64.98 5.59
N GLU A 14 43.79 65.05 4.32
CA GLU A 14 43.37 66.09 3.36
C GLU A 14 41.88 65.95 2.96
N GLU A 15 41.38 64.72 2.86
CA GLU A 15 39.95 64.43 2.62
C GLU A 15 39.08 64.81 3.82
N ILE A 16 39.58 64.55 5.04
CA ILE A 16 38.92 64.95 6.29
C ILE A 16 38.83 66.48 6.36
N GLU A 17 39.92 67.18 6.04
CA GLU A 17 39.98 68.64 6.07
C GLU A 17 39.04 69.28 5.03
N THR A 18 39.02 68.75 3.81
CA THR A 18 38.15 69.23 2.72
C THR A 18 36.67 69.03 3.05
N TYR A 19 36.31 67.93 3.69
CA TYR A 19 34.93 67.64 4.06
C TYR A 19 34.44 68.52 5.21
N VAL A 20 35.28 68.73 6.23
CA VAL A 20 34.93 69.58 7.39
C VAL A 20 34.80 71.05 7.00
N MET A 21 35.59 71.55 6.03
CA MET A 21 35.41 72.91 5.52
C MET A 21 34.08 73.15 4.80
N ASN A 22 33.46 72.10 4.25
CA ASN A 22 32.21 72.16 3.51
C ASN A 22 31.01 71.67 4.33
N TRP A 23 31.19 71.39 5.62
CA TRP A 23 30.18 70.75 6.45
C TRP A 23 29.15 71.77 6.96
N ASP A 24 27.87 71.46 6.75
CA ASP A 24 26.75 72.21 7.29
C ASP A 24 26.53 71.83 8.77
N VAL A 25 26.69 72.79 9.66
CA VAL A 25 26.72 72.61 11.13
C VAL A 25 25.35 72.16 11.67
N ASP A 26 24.28 72.31 10.89
CA ASP A 26 22.92 71.90 11.25
C ASP A 26 22.62 70.41 10.99
N GLN A 27 23.57 69.63 10.45
CA GLN A 27 23.41 68.18 10.30
C GLN A 27 23.96 67.41 11.51
N PRO A 28 23.12 66.74 12.33
CA PRO A 28 23.61 65.91 13.42
C PRO A 28 24.36 64.69 12.85
N PHE A 29 25.65 64.59 13.19
CA PHE A 29 26.53 63.43 12.98
C PHE A 29 26.33 62.69 11.64
N CYS A 30 26.76 63.31 10.54
CA CYS A 30 26.64 62.75 9.18
C CYS A 30 27.23 61.33 9.08
N ASP A 31 26.55 60.44 8.33
CA ASP A 31 26.93 59.03 8.11
C ASP A 31 28.39 58.84 7.69
N THR A 32 28.95 59.81 6.95
CA THR A 32 30.36 59.82 6.53
C THR A 32 31.33 59.89 7.71
N ILE A 33 31.08 60.78 8.69
CA ILE A 33 31.92 60.95 9.88
C ILE A 33 31.80 59.71 10.80
N TYR A 34 30.58 59.17 10.91
CA TYR A 34 30.34 57.90 11.60
C TYR A 34 31.15 56.76 10.98
N HIS A 35 31.09 56.62 9.66
CA HIS A 35 31.83 55.61 8.92
C HIS A 35 33.35 55.75 9.12
N TRP A 36 33.90 56.95 9.05
CA TRP A 36 35.33 57.18 9.26
C TRP A 36 35.79 56.80 10.66
N LEU A 37 35.05 57.19 11.70
CA LEU A 37 35.40 56.89 13.09
C LEU A 37 35.44 55.38 13.38
N LYS A 38 34.67 54.56 12.66
CA LYS A 38 34.68 53.09 12.81
C LYS A 38 36.06 52.47 12.54
N TYR A 39 36.83 53.05 11.60
CA TYR A 39 38.11 52.50 11.15
C TYR A 39 39.34 53.12 11.82
N LEU A 40 39.16 54.16 12.62
CA LEU A 40 40.25 54.83 13.32
C LEU A 40 40.55 54.16 14.67
N ASP A 41 41.82 54.09 15.04
CA ASP A 41 42.25 53.67 16.38
C ASP A 41 41.92 54.74 17.45
N ASN A 42 42.13 54.42 18.73
CA ASN A 42 41.80 55.33 19.84
C ASN A 42 42.56 56.67 19.79
N ILE A 43 43.78 56.68 19.26
CA ILE A 43 44.62 57.88 19.14
C ILE A 43 44.12 58.73 17.96
N GLN A 44 43.85 58.09 16.82
CA GLN A 44 43.33 58.73 15.61
C GLN A 44 41.92 59.30 15.84
N ARG A 45 41.03 58.55 16.50
CA ARG A 45 39.69 59.04 16.90
C ARG A 45 39.80 60.28 17.78
N ARG A 46 40.73 60.28 18.75
CA ARG A 46 40.94 61.43 19.63
C ARG A 46 41.39 62.67 18.85
N ARG A 47 42.34 62.51 17.92
CA ARG A 47 42.77 63.60 17.03
C ARG A 47 41.62 64.14 16.17
N MET A 48 40.79 63.25 15.63
CA MET A 48 39.63 63.64 14.84
C MET A 48 38.58 64.38 15.68
N TYR A 49 38.31 63.93 16.91
CA TYR A 49 37.44 64.67 17.84
C TYR A 49 38.00 66.04 18.22
N ASP A 50 39.31 66.15 18.42
CA ASP A 50 39.97 67.43 18.71
C ASP A 50 39.88 68.37 17.49
N TYR A 51 40.04 67.84 16.28
CA TYR A 51 39.88 68.58 15.02
C TYR A 51 38.44 69.06 14.79
N LEU A 52 37.46 68.17 14.99
CA LEU A 52 36.03 68.50 14.90
C LEU A 52 35.65 69.56 15.94
N LYS A 53 36.14 69.44 17.18
CA LYS A 53 35.96 70.48 18.20
C LYS A 53 36.54 71.82 17.77
N GLY A 54 37.75 71.83 17.22
CA GLY A 54 38.42 73.04 16.74
C GLY A 54 37.69 73.72 15.58
N SER A 55 37.06 72.94 14.70
CA SER A 55 36.41 73.45 13.49
C SER A 55 34.95 73.83 13.69
N THR A 56 34.24 73.19 14.63
CA THR A 56 32.78 73.32 14.80
C THR A 56 32.37 73.99 16.10
N GLY A 57 33.28 74.09 17.07
CA GLY A 57 32.99 74.59 18.42
C GLY A 57 32.22 73.63 19.33
N ILE A 58 31.76 72.49 18.81
CA ILE A 58 31.00 71.47 19.56
C ILE A 58 31.94 70.66 20.46
N GLY A 59 31.52 70.39 21.70
CA GLY A 59 32.30 69.67 22.69
C GLY A 59 32.54 68.20 22.32
N ILE A 60 33.70 67.66 22.67
CA ILE A 60 34.05 66.24 22.46
C ILE A 60 33.05 65.30 23.14
N GLY A 61 32.43 65.73 24.25
CA GLY A 61 31.38 64.98 24.93
C GLY A 61 30.15 64.76 24.05
N ASP A 62 29.67 65.84 23.42
CA ASP A 62 28.50 65.82 22.54
C ASP A 62 28.75 64.99 21.28
N TRP A 63 29.97 65.07 20.72
CA TRP A 63 30.39 64.24 19.60
C TRP A 63 30.42 62.74 19.94
N LYS A 64 30.88 62.39 21.14
CA LYS A 64 30.88 60.99 21.60
C LYS A 64 29.47 60.49 21.86
N GLU A 65 28.60 61.34 22.37
CA GLU A 65 27.20 60.98 22.61
C GLU A 65 26.43 60.80 21.30
N ALA A 66 26.65 61.66 20.32
CA ALA A 66 26.11 61.52 18.97
C ALA A 66 26.63 60.25 18.25
N TYR A 67 27.94 59.96 18.34
CA TYR A 67 28.52 58.69 17.84
C TYR A 67 27.86 57.49 18.50
N LYS A 68 27.73 57.50 19.83
CA LYS A 68 27.13 56.39 20.60
C LYS A 68 25.64 56.20 20.25
N ASN A 69 24.91 57.28 19.99
CA ASN A 69 23.52 57.23 19.54
C ASN A 69 23.41 56.65 18.11
N CYS A 70 24.32 57.00 17.20
CA CYS A 70 24.39 56.40 15.86
C CYS A 70 24.84 54.94 15.89
N GLU A 71 25.77 54.58 16.78
CA GLU A 71 26.21 53.19 16.97
C GLU A 71 25.08 52.31 17.54
N ASN A 72 24.23 52.89 18.39
CA ASN A 72 23.02 52.22 18.89
C ASN A 72 21.92 52.10 17.81
N SER A 73 21.80 53.05 16.87
CA SER A 73 20.82 52.99 15.78
C SER A 73 21.29 52.13 14.59
N ALA A 74 22.60 52.00 14.38
CA ALA A 74 23.23 51.22 13.33
C ALA A 74 23.64 49.81 13.78
N GLN A 75 22.87 49.17 14.66
CA GLN A 75 22.98 47.72 14.83
C GLN A 75 22.60 47.06 13.50
N TYR A 76 23.60 46.61 12.75
CA TYR A 76 23.40 45.55 11.77
C TYR A 76 22.68 44.42 12.52
N GLU A 77 21.40 44.20 12.22
CA GLU A 77 20.66 43.07 12.78
C GLU A 77 21.42 41.82 12.37
N GLU A 78 22.22 41.27 13.29
CA GLU A 78 22.77 39.95 13.09
C GLU A 78 21.61 39.02 12.77
N ASP A 79 21.74 38.25 11.68
CA ASP A 79 20.74 37.26 11.29
C ASP A 79 20.19 36.55 12.53
N PRO A 80 18.86 36.48 12.69
CA PRO A 80 18.27 35.75 13.78
C PRO A 80 18.90 34.36 13.88
N PHE A 81 19.12 33.90 15.10
CA PHE A 81 19.91 32.69 15.33
C PHE A 81 19.43 31.46 14.55
N TRP A 82 18.10 31.30 14.43
CA TRP A 82 17.49 30.25 13.64
C TRP A 82 17.87 30.32 12.15
N LEU A 83 18.10 31.52 11.60
CA LEU A 83 18.50 31.72 10.21
C LEU A 83 19.95 31.28 9.97
N LYS A 84 20.84 31.48 10.96
CA LYS A 84 22.21 30.94 10.95
C LYS A 84 22.18 29.39 10.91
N ILE A 85 21.37 28.76 11.77
CA ILE A 85 21.16 27.30 11.75
C ILE A 85 20.57 26.84 10.42
N TYR A 86 19.53 27.53 9.93
CA TYR A 86 18.91 27.21 8.64
C TYR A 86 19.95 27.22 7.51
N LYS A 87 20.80 28.25 7.41
CA LYS A 87 21.86 28.33 6.38
C LYS A 87 22.80 27.12 6.42
N VAL A 88 23.23 26.69 7.62
CA VAL A 88 24.08 25.51 7.81
C VAL A 88 23.37 24.23 7.37
N VAL A 89 22.14 24.02 7.84
CA VAL A 89 21.38 22.81 7.52
C VAL A 89 20.99 22.77 6.04
N ASN A 90 20.66 23.93 5.45
CA ASN A 90 20.27 24.08 4.06
C ASN A 90 21.44 23.76 3.12
N LYS A 91 22.67 24.15 3.48
CA LYS A 91 23.87 23.78 2.72
C LYS A 91 24.00 22.26 2.56
N LYS A 92 23.63 21.47 3.58
CA LYS A 92 23.72 20.01 3.56
C LYS A 92 22.49 19.33 2.94
N TYR A 93 21.29 19.81 3.27
CA TYR A 93 20.04 19.12 2.96
C TYR A 93 19.16 19.81 1.93
N GLY A 94 19.43 21.06 1.52
CA GLY A 94 18.53 21.83 0.66
C GLY A 94 18.19 21.13 -0.67
N LYS A 95 19.18 20.52 -1.33
CA LYS A 95 18.95 19.74 -2.56
C LYS A 95 18.27 18.38 -2.34
N ARG A 96 18.19 17.94 -1.09
CA ARG A 96 17.71 16.61 -0.69
C ARG A 96 16.38 16.68 0.04
N ILE A 97 15.88 17.86 0.39
CA ILE A 97 14.62 18.04 1.08
C ILE A 97 13.61 18.68 0.14
N LYS A 98 12.37 18.24 0.27
CA LYS A 98 11.22 18.81 -0.43
C LYS A 98 10.10 19.00 0.58
N ALA A 99 9.29 20.02 0.39
CA ALA A 99 8.11 20.31 1.19
C ALA A 99 6.90 20.25 0.27
N MET A 100 5.95 19.37 0.56
CA MET A 100 4.74 19.28 -0.26
C MET A 100 3.96 20.59 -0.18
N GLU A 101 3.60 21.17 -1.33
CA GLU A 101 2.81 22.41 -1.40
C GLU A 101 1.45 22.30 -0.71
N ASP A 102 0.80 21.13 -0.81
CA ASP A 102 -0.55 20.88 -0.31
C ASP A 102 -0.63 20.69 1.21
N SER A 103 0.35 19.99 1.78
CA SER A 103 0.31 19.45 3.14
C SER A 103 1.45 19.99 4.02
N ARG A 104 2.38 20.75 3.43
CA ARG A 104 3.64 21.21 4.05
C ARG A 104 4.47 20.05 4.63
N GLN A 105 4.23 18.82 4.18
CA GLN A 105 4.96 17.64 4.64
C GLN A 105 6.39 17.67 4.08
N LEU A 106 7.39 17.62 4.95
CA LEU A 106 8.79 17.48 4.55
C LEU A 106 9.08 16.05 4.11
N MET A 107 9.79 15.92 2.99
CA MET A 107 10.25 14.66 2.41
C MET A 107 11.76 14.72 2.16
N LEU A 108 12.46 13.64 2.50
CA LEU A 108 13.91 13.52 2.38
C LEU A 108 14.29 12.56 1.24
N LYS A 109 15.25 12.96 0.41
CA LYS A 109 15.86 12.11 -0.63
C LYS A 109 16.71 11.03 0.04
N ARG A 110 16.28 9.78 -0.16
CA ARG A 110 16.97 8.55 0.24
C ARG A 110 17.04 7.63 -0.97
N GLY A 111 18.25 7.30 -1.43
CA GLY A 111 18.42 6.48 -2.64
C GLY A 111 17.69 7.13 -3.82
N ASN A 112 16.83 6.36 -4.49
CA ASN A 112 16.07 6.81 -5.65
C ASN A 112 14.75 7.50 -5.28
N ILE A 113 14.35 7.54 -4.00
CA ILE A 113 13.03 8.03 -3.55
C ILE A 113 13.09 9.28 -2.68
N TYR A 114 11.98 10.03 -2.62
CA TYR A 114 11.69 10.96 -1.53
C TYR A 114 10.74 10.30 -0.54
N THR A 115 11.12 10.27 0.74
CA THR A 115 10.35 9.60 1.80
C THR A 115 9.94 10.59 2.89
N PRO A 116 8.75 10.45 3.51
CA PRO A 116 8.37 11.25 4.68
C PRO A 116 9.20 10.92 5.94
N ASN A 117 10.02 9.87 5.91
CA ASN A 117 10.96 9.55 6.98
C ASN A 117 12.13 10.53 6.99
N ILE A 118 11.99 11.60 7.77
CA ILE A 118 12.99 12.66 7.92
C ILE A 118 13.89 12.50 9.15
N ILE A 119 13.95 11.31 9.78
CA ILE A 119 14.67 11.10 11.06
C ILE A 119 16.13 11.56 10.97
N LYS A 120 16.84 11.18 9.89
CA LYS A 120 18.24 11.59 9.65
C LYS A 120 18.41 13.11 9.52
N PHE A 121 17.44 13.77 8.91
CA PHE A 121 17.42 15.23 8.82
C PHE A 121 17.20 15.87 10.18
N THR A 122 16.22 15.38 10.95
CA THR A 122 15.94 15.90 12.30
C THR A 122 17.07 15.65 13.29
N GLN A 123 17.75 14.50 13.22
CA GLN A 123 18.92 14.21 14.05
C GLN A 123 20.08 15.15 13.74
N TYR A 124 20.32 15.43 12.46
CA TYR A 124 21.35 16.39 12.07
C TYR A 124 21.01 17.82 12.51
N LEU A 125 19.74 18.23 12.36
CA LEU A 125 19.26 19.52 12.86
C LEU A 125 19.51 19.65 14.37
N SER A 126 19.14 18.63 15.15
CA SER A 126 19.39 18.62 16.60
C SER A 126 20.89 18.76 16.92
N GLY A 127 21.76 18.01 16.24
CA GLY A 127 23.21 18.11 16.46
C GLY A 127 23.76 19.51 16.17
N VAL A 128 23.33 20.16 15.08
CA VAL A 128 23.70 21.56 14.80
C VAL A 128 23.19 22.49 15.89
N MET A 129 21.94 22.32 16.35
CA MET A 129 21.39 23.16 17.41
C MET A 129 22.14 23.03 18.74
N ASP A 130 22.66 21.84 19.06
CA ASP A 130 23.42 21.57 20.28
C ASP A 130 24.79 22.28 20.28
N GLU A 131 25.48 22.33 19.12
CA GLU A 131 26.73 23.11 18.94
C GLU A 131 26.53 24.59 19.29
N TYR A 132 25.31 25.06 19.03
CA TYR A 132 24.86 26.43 19.13
C TYR A 132 24.23 26.77 20.50
N LYS A 133 24.06 25.78 21.40
CA LYS A 133 23.57 25.94 22.79
C LYS A 133 22.25 26.72 22.94
N THR A 134 21.29 26.53 22.05
CA THR A 134 20.02 27.30 22.07
C THR A 134 18.81 26.58 22.62
N GLY A 135 17.81 27.38 23.04
CA GLY A 135 16.49 26.90 23.43
C GLY A 135 15.84 26.10 22.29
N TYR A 136 15.46 24.86 22.60
CA TYR A 136 15.19 23.85 21.58
C TYR A 136 13.90 24.06 20.78
N ARG A 137 12.83 24.60 21.37
CA ARG A 137 11.48 24.49 20.77
C ARG A 137 11.18 25.54 19.69
N ASN A 138 11.44 26.82 19.96
CA ASN A 138 11.10 27.91 19.03
C ASN A 138 12.04 27.90 17.82
N THR A 139 13.35 27.90 18.07
CA THR A 139 14.39 27.85 17.03
C THR A 139 14.22 26.68 16.07
N ARG A 140 13.92 25.48 16.59
CA ARG A 140 13.68 24.29 15.74
C ARG A 140 12.48 24.49 14.84
N ASN A 141 11.38 25.03 15.38
CA ASN A 141 10.17 25.26 14.59
C ASN A 141 10.41 26.31 13.50
N ASP A 142 11.09 27.41 13.81
CA ASP A 142 11.40 28.46 12.82
C ASP A 142 12.26 27.92 11.67
N VAL A 143 13.28 27.10 11.99
CA VAL A 143 14.08 26.41 10.96
C VAL A 143 13.21 25.50 10.10
N LEU A 144 12.35 24.69 10.71
CA LEU A 144 11.47 23.76 9.98
C LEU A 144 10.45 24.50 9.11
N GLU A 145 9.84 25.58 9.60
CA GLU A 145 8.94 26.42 8.80
C GLU A 145 9.68 27.06 7.64
N LYS A 146 10.90 27.58 7.84
CA LYS A 146 11.71 28.10 6.73
C LYS A 146 12.02 27.03 5.69
N PHE A 147 12.31 25.79 6.10
CA PHE A 147 12.47 24.68 5.16
C PHE A 147 11.19 24.39 4.38
N LYS A 148 10.03 24.40 5.03
CA LYS A 148 8.73 24.21 4.37
C LYS A 148 8.45 25.29 3.33
N ASP A 149 8.80 26.54 3.62
CA ASP A 149 8.55 27.67 2.71
C ASP A 149 9.56 27.77 1.57
N SER A 150 10.81 27.32 1.79
CA SER A 150 11.90 27.51 0.83
C SER A 150 12.13 26.31 -0.10
N HIS A 151 11.43 25.19 0.13
CA HIS A 151 11.64 23.92 -0.61
C HIS A 151 10.33 23.33 -1.15
N LEU A 152 9.38 24.19 -1.52
CA LEU A 152 8.09 23.78 -2.06
C LEU A 152 8.26 22.85 -3.28
N PHE A 153 7.41 21.83 -3.32
CA PHE A 153 7.38 20.84 -4.38
C PHE A 153 5.94 20.37 -4.59
N SER A 154 5.52 20.37 -5.85
CA SER A 154 4.19 19.89 -6.21
C SER A 154 4.14 18.36 -6.18
N ARG A 155 3.10 17.80 -5.57
CA ARG A 155 2.88 16.35 -5.55
C ARG A 155 2.77 15.78 -6.97
N ASP A 156 2.26 16.57 -7.90
CA ASP A 156 2.07 16.18 -9.31
C ASP A 156 3.38 15.90 -10.05
N GLU A 157 4.53 16.36 -9.54
CA GLU A 157 5.85 16.10 -10.08
C GLU A 157 6.37 14.68 -9.77
N PHE A 158 5.74 13.94 -8.85
CA PHE A 158 6.03 12.52 -8.69
C PHE A 158 5.64 11.75 -9.95
N CYS A 159 6.47 10.76 -10.33
CA CYS A 159 6.18 9.85 -11.42
C CYS A 159 4.85 9.14 -11.13
N ARG A 160 3.95 9.13 -12.11
CA ARG A 160 2.61 8.52 -12.04
C ARG A 160 2.34 7.52 -13.15
N GLU A 161 3.37 7.18 -13.93
CA GLU A 161 3.24 6.24 -15.01
C GLU A 161 2.86 4.84 -14.45
N PRO A 162 1.73 4.27 -14.87
CA PRO A 162 1.15 3.08 -14.22
C PRO A 162 1.98 1.82 -14.44
N PHE A 163 2.76 1.76 -15.51
CA PHE A 163 3.51 0.56 -15.91
C PHE A 163 5.02 0.75 -15.68
N ILE A 164 5.37 1.39 -14.56
CA ILE A 164 6.74 1.53 -14.09
C ILE A 164 6.93 0.82 -12.75
N LEU A 165 8.04 0.10 -12.63
CA LEU A 165 8.55 -0.42 -11.36
C LEU A 165 9.82 0.32 -10.98
N ASN A 166 9.82 0.97 -9.84
CA ASN A 166 11.00 1.66 -9.32
C ASN A 166 11.80 0.75 -8.39
N PHE A 167 13.13 0.79 -8.52
CA PHE A 167 14.12 0.04 -7.74
C PHE A 167 15.22 1.02 -7.24
N PRO A 168 16.09 0.60 -6.31
CA PRO A 168 17.16 1.46 -5.80
C PRO A 168 18.17 1.87 -6.89
N ASN A 169 18.43 0.99 -7.86
CA ASN A 169 19.40 1.19 -8.94
C ASN A 169 18.80 1.79 -10.23
N GLY A 170 17.48 2.01 -10.30
CA GLY A 170 16.80 2.53 -11.48
C GLY A 170 15.32 2.17 -11.52
N TYR A 171 14.69 2.32 -12.68
CA TYR A 171 13.31 1.87 -12.87
C TYR A 171 13.18 1.03 -14.13
N TYR A 172 12.24 0.10 -14.12
CA TYR A 172 11.86 -0.69 -15.28
C TYR A 172 10.61 -0.10 -15.91
N ASP A 173 10.71 0.24 -17.19
CA ASP A 173 9.60 0.66 -18.03
C ASP A 173 9.01 -0.56 -18.74
N ILE A 174 7.83 -1.00 -18.31
CA ILE A 174 7.16 -2.20 -18.84
C ILE A 174 6.65 -1.96 -20.26
N ILE A 175 6.29 -0.71 -20.60
CA ILE A 175 5.76 -0.39 -21.92
C ILE A 175 6.88 -0.48 -22.96
N ASN A 176 8.04 0.10 -22.63
CA ASN A 176 9.21 0.12 -23.51
C ASN A 176 10.13 -1.09 -23.33
N ASN A 177 9.80 -2.00 -22.39
CA ASN A 177 10.59 -3.18 -22.02
C ASN A 177 12.07 -2.84 -21.76
N LYS A 178 12.31 -1.82 -20.93
CA LYS A 178 13.65 -1.24 -20.75
C LYS A 178 13.90 -0.85 -19.30
N PHE A 179 15.07 -1.25 -18.79
CA PHE A 179 15.59 -0.72 -17.54
C PHE A 179 16.36 0.59 -17.74
N VAL A 180 16.07 1.60 -16.91
CA VAL A 180 16.73 2.90 -16.91
C VAL A 180 17.39 3.12 -15.56
N LYS A 181 18.72 3.25 -15.56
CA LYS A 181 19.51 3.44 -14.32
C LYS A 181 19.14 4.74 -13.63
N ALA A 182 19.20 4.75 -12.30
CA ALA A 182 18.80 5.90 -11.48
C ALA A 182 19.54 7.19 -11.86
N LYS A 183 20.83 7.10 -12.18
CA LYS A 183 21.66 8.25 -12.61
C LYS A 183 21.22 8.89 -13.93
N ASP A 184 20.52 8.13 -14.78
CA ASP A 184 20.07 8.55 -16.10
C ASP A 184 18.59 8.99 -16.07
N SER A 185 17.94 8.86 -14.91
CA SER A 185 16.52 9.18 -14.71
C SER A 185 16.31 10.62 -14.24
N LYS A 186 15.31 11.29 -14.82
CA LYS A 186 14.73 12.54 -14.29
C LYS A 186 13.45 12.32 -13.48
N LYS A 187 12.93 11.09 -13.45
CA LYS A 187 11.68 10.73 -12.74
C LYS A 187 11.90 10.77 -11.24
N ILE A 188 10.92 11.32 -10.53
CA ILE A 188 10.94 11.45 -9.08
C ILE A 188 9.97 10.43 -8.49
N PHE A 189 10.42 9.61 -7.56
CA PHE A 189 9.60 8.55 -6.95
C PHE A 189 9.46 8.77 -5.44
N PHE A 190 8.38 8.24 -4.85
CA PHE A 190 8.18 8.18 -3.40
C PHE A 190 8.29 6.75 -2.83
N TYR A 191 8.31 5.74 -3.69
CA TYR A 191 8.42 4.33 -3.33
C TYR A 191 9.43 3.63 -4.24
N GLU A 192 10.04 2.56 -3.74
CA GLU A 192 10.90 1.66 -4.51
C GLU A 192 10.70 0.23 -4.01
N ILE A 193 10.69 -0.74 -4.92
CA ILE A 193 10.80 -2.17 -4.58
C ILE A 193 12.23 -2.35 -4.03
N PRO A 194 12.43 -2.78 -2.77
CA PRO A 194 13.70 -2.67 -2.05
C PRO A 194 14.75 -3.72 -2.47
N HIS A 195 14.83 -4.01 -3.76
CA HIS A 195 15.70 -5.00 -4.38
C HIS A 195 16.32 -4.36 -5.62
N GLU A 196 17.64 -4.43 -5.80
CA GLU A 196 18.23 -3.96 -7.05
C GLU A 196 17.79 -4.86 -8.21
N TYR A 197 17.40 -4.27 -9.33
CA TYR A 197 17.06 -5.05 -10.53
C TYR A 197 18.34 -5.55 -11.22
N LYS A 198 18.40 -6.85 -11.53
CA LYS A 198 19.56 -7.48 -12.19
C LYS A 198 19.20 -8.05 -13.57
N GLU A 199 20.03 -7.76 -14.57
CA GLU A 199 19.85 -8.15 -15.99
C GLU A 199 20.86 -9.22 -16.47
N ASP A 200 21.72 -9.68 -15.58
CA ASP A 200 22.92 -10.48 -15.90
C ASP A 200 22.63 -11.94 -16.30
N LYS A 201 21.46 -12.49 -15.92
CA LYS A 201 21.05 -13.86 -16.28
C LYS A 201 19.53 -14.04 -16.28
N ASP A 202 19.07 -15.20 -16.77
CA ASP A 202 17.65 -15.60 -16.72
C ASP A 202 17.32 -16.24 -15.35
N TYR A 203 16.99 -15.39 -14.39
CA TYR A 203 16.64 -15.78 -13.02
C TYR A 203 15.40 -16.66 -12.95
N LYS A 204 15.38 -17.62 -12.01
CA LYS A 204 14.28 -18.58 -11.80
C LYS A 204 13.89 -18.64 -10.34
N CYS A 205 12.62 -18.94 -10.06
CA CYS A 205 12.09 -19.12 -8.71
C CYS A 205 11.38 -20.48 -8.52
N PRO A 206 12.09 -21.62 -8.68
CA PRO A 206 11.49 -22.95 -8.60
C PRO A 206 10.81 -23.25 -7.25
N LYS A 207 11.36 -22.79 -6.12
CA LYS A 207 10.75 -22.99 -4.79
C LYS A 207 9.45 -22.21 -4.68
N PHE A 208 9.43 -20.93 -5.07
CA PHE A 208 8.20 -20.13 -5.02
C PHE A 208 7.14 -20.67 -5.98
N LEU A 209 7.53 -21.06 -7.19
CA LEU A 209 6.61 -21.66 -8.16
C LEU A 209 5.99 -22.96 -7.64
N SER A 210 6.82 -23.85 -7.09
CA SER A 210 6.38 -25.10 -6.45
C SER A 210 5.44 -24.81 -5.28
N ALA A 211 5.74 -23.79 -4.47
CA ALA A 211 4.88 -23.35 -3.37
C ALA A 211 3.51 -22.87 -3.88
N LEU A 212 3.47 -22.01 -4.91
CA LEU A 212 2.21 -21.55 -5.52
C LEU A 212 1.37 -22.72 -6.03
N GLN A 213 1.98 -23.68 -6.74
CA GLN A 213 1.28 -24.86 -7.24
C GLN A 213 0.69 -25.70 -6.09
N LYS A 214 1.45 -25.88 -5.00
CA LYS A 214 0.99 -26.59 -3.80
C LYS A 214 -0.13 -25.82 -3.11
N TRP A 215 0.01 -24.51 -2.90
CA TRP A 215 -0.98 -23.69 -2.20
C TRP A 215 -2.30 -23.60 -2.97
N LEU A 216 -2.24 -23.36 -4.28
CA LEU A 216 -3.43 -23.30 -5.16
C LEU A 216 -4.07 -24.69 -5.32
N GLY A 217 -3.28 -25.75 -5.36
CA GLY A 217 -3.75 -27.10 -5.61
C GLY A 217 -4.26 -27.31 -7.04
N VAL A 218 -4.60 -28.57 -7.35
CA VAL A 218 -5.09 -28.94 -8.69
C VAL A 218 -6.52 -28.44 -8.91
N GLY A 219 -6.79 -27.86 -10.09
CA GLY A 219 -8.13 -27.44 -10.51
C GLY A 219 -8.52 -26.05 -10.02
N ASN A 220 -7.61 -25.31 -9.38
CA ASN A 220 -7.89 -23.93 -8.99
C ASN A 220 -8.07 -23.03 -10.23
N LYS A 221 -9.09 -22.16 -10.19
CA LYS A 221 -9.32 -21.13 -11.21
C LYS A 221 -8.13 -20.17 -11.35
N VAL A 222 -7.45 -19.91 -10.23
CA VAL A 222 -6.25 -19.07 -10.17
C VAL A 222 -5.04 -19.97 -10.40
N SER A 223 -4.24 -19.63 -11.40
CA SER A 223 -2.98 -20.30 -11.72
C SER A 223 -1.78 -19.58 -11.10
N PRO A 224 -0.59 -20.22 -11.01
CA PRO A 224 0.64 -19.52 -10.62
C PRO A 224 0.94 -18.29 -11.50
N LYS A 225 0.60 -18.33 -12.80
CA LYS A 225 0.78 -17.19 -13.71
C LYS A 225 -0.09 -16.00 -13.31
N ASP A 226 -1.34 -16.27 -12.92
CA ASP A 226 -2.24 -15.24 -12.40
C ASP A 226 -1.63 -14.62 -11.13
N MET A 227 -1.09 -15.44 -10.21
CA MET A 227 -0.43 -14.94 -8.99
C MET A 227 0.76 -14.02 -9.28
N PHE A 228 1.65 -14.35 -10.23
CA PHE A 228 2.70 -13.43 -10.66
C PHE A 228 2.15 -12.13 -11.24
N GLN A 229 1.03 -12.18 -11.96
CA GLN A 229 0.36 -10.97 -12.47
C GLN A 229 -0.23 -10.11 -11.35
N LEU A 230 -0.84 -10.72 -10.33
CA LEU A 230 -1.35 -10.00 -9.16
C LEU A 230 -0.22 -9.35 -8.35
N ILE A 231 0.89 -10.07 -8.14
CA ILE A 231 2.07 -9.55 -7.44
C ILE A 231 2.73 -8.43 -8.25
N GLY A 232 2.95 -8.63 -9.55
CA GLY A 232 3.51 -7.62 -10.44
C GLY A 232 2.66 -6.36 -10.47
N TYR A 233 1.34 -6.49 -10.62
CA TYR A 233 0.42 -5.34 -10.50
C TYR A 233 0.58 -4.62 -9.14
N THR A 234 0.76 -5.39 -8.07
CA THR A 234 0.98 -4.85 -6.72
C THR A 234 2.26 -3.99 -6.62
N MET A 235 3.31 -4.34 -7.37
CA MET A 235 4.60 -3.63 -7.39
C MET A 235 4.56 -2.26 -8.10
N THR A 236 3.50 -1.97 -8.86
CA THR A 236 3.34 -0.70 -9.62
C THR A 236 2.50 0.33 -8.87
N MET A 237 2.41 1.58 -9.33
CA MET A 237 1.40 2.54 -8.83
C MET A 237 0.02 2.40 -9.51
N ASN A 238 -0.13 1.41 -10.40
CA ASN A 238 -1.36 1.24 -11.16
C ASN A 238 -2.53 0.83 -10.25
N VAL A 239 -3.63 1.59 -10.33
CA VAL A 239 -4.91 1.25 -9.68
C VAL A 239 -6.03 1.00 -10.70
N GLY A 240 -5.71 1.08 -12.00
CA GLY A 240 -6.64 1.02 -13.11
C GLY A 240 -7.32 -0.34 -13.34
N GLN A 241 -6.83 -1.42 -12.71
CA GLN A 241 -7.52 -2.71 -12.78
C GLN A 241 -8.77 -2.77 -11.90
N ARG A 242 -8.91 -1.82 -10.96
CA ARG A 242 -10.11 -1.70 -10.12
C ARG A 242 -10.40 -2.95 -9.28
N LYS A 243 -9.35 -3.57 -8.74
CA LYS A 243 -9.42 -4.82 -7.96
C LYS A 243 -8.75 -4.73 -6.58
N ALA A 244 -9.27 -5.55 -5.68
CA ALA A 244 -8.71 -5.98 -4.40
C ALA A 244 -8.61 -7.52 -4.40
N PHE A 245 -7.73 -8.05 -3.56
CA PHE A 245 -7.41 -9.48 -3.53
C PHE A 245 -7.78 -10.08 -2.18
N LEU A 246 -8.52 -11.18 -2.19
CA LEU A 246 -8.86 -11.94 -1.00
C LEU A 246 -8.29 -13.35 -1.12
N ILE A 247 -7.36 -13.74 -0.25
CA ILE A 247 -6.92 -15.12 -0.15
C ILE A 247 -7.69 -15.80 0.98
N HIS A 248 -8.32 -16.94 0.69
CA HIS A 248 -9.00 -17.75 1.69
C HIS A 248 -8.57 -19.21 1.65
N GLY A 249 -8.75 -19.94 2.76
CA GLY A 249 -8.39 -21.36 2.87
C GLY A 249 -8.28 -21.80 4.33
N PRO A 250 -8.13 -23.09 4.63
CA PRO A 250 -7.97 -23.58 6.00
C PRO A 250 -6.73 -23.00 6.71
N THR A 251 -6.63 -23.21 8.02
CA THR A 251 -5.40 -22.92 8.76
C THR A 251 -4.24 -23.73 8.16
N LYS A 252 -3.00 -23.23 8.25
CA LYS A 252 -1.81 -23.87 7.65
C LYS A 252 -1.95 -24.14 6.14
N SER A 253 -2.54 -23.22 5.39
CA SER A 253 -2.70 -23.34 3.93
C SER A 253 -1.62 -22.62 3.10
N GLY A 254 -0.61 -22.04 3.75
CA GLY A 254 0.43 -21.23 3.09
C GLY A 254 0.13 -19.73 2.97
N LYS A 255 -1.03 -19.25 3.45
CA LYS A 255 -1.40 -17.81 3.42
C LYS A 255 -0.37 -16.92 4.11
N THR A 256 0.05 -17.27 5.32
CA THR A 256 1.07 -16.52 6.08
C THR A 256 2.43 -16.57 5.39
N GLN A 257 2.81 -17.71 4.81
CA GLN A 257 4.07 -17.84 4.06
C GLN A 257 4.06 -16.94 2.80
N PHE A 258 2.94 -16.92 2.06
CA PHE A 258 2.74 -16.03 0.93
C PHE A 258 2.81 -14.55 1.33
N TYR A 259 2.18 -14.18 2.46
CA TYR A 259 2.24 -12.83 3.01
C TYR A 259 3.68 -12.38 3.27
N GLU A 260 4.48 -13.19 3.97
CA GLU A 260 5.87 -12.82 4.29
C GLU A 260 6.72 -12.64 3.03
N ILE A 261 6.53 -13.48 2.01
CA ILE A 261 7.21 -13.33 0.71
C ILE A 261 6.77 -12.04 0.01
N LEU A 262 5.46 -11.78 -0.06
CA LEU A 262 4.93 -10.56 -0.70
C LEU A 262 5.42 -9.30 0.02
N LYS A 263 5.39 -9.29 1.36
CA LYS A 263 5.86 -8.17 2.17
C LYS A 263 7.36 -7.94 2.00
N TYR A 264 8.16 -9.01 1.91
CA TYR A 264 9.59 -8.91 1.63
C TYR A 264 9.87 -8.33 0.24
N LEU A 265 9.15 -8.80 -0.78
CA LEU A 265 9.28 -8.30 -2.16
C LEU A 265 8.89 -6.83 -2.25
N ILE A 266 7.75 -6.43 -1.67
CA ILE A 266 7.24 -5.06 -1.76
C ILE A 266 7.99 -4.10 -0.82
N GLY A 267 8.44 -4.58 0.33
CA GLY A 267 9.10 -3.79 1.36
C GLY A 267 8.15 -3.26 2.43
N GLY A 268 8.61 -3.27 3.69
CA GLY A 268 7.84 -2.77 4.83
C GLY A 268 7.51 -1.28 4.75
N GLU A 269 8.40 -0.46 4.17
CA GLU A 269 8.14 0.97 3.97
C GLU A 269 7.01 1.25 2.97
N ASN A 270 6.71 0.30 2.08
CA ASN A 270 5.67 0.37 1.05
C ASN A 270 4.35 -0.31 1.47
N THR A 271 4.35 -0.95 2.63
CA THR A 271 3.24 -1.76 3.13
C THR A 271 2.56 -1.09 4.32
N THR A 272 1.27 -1.32 4.45
CA THR A 272 0.46 -1.01 5.64
C THR A 272 -0.48 -2.17 5.96
N ASP A 273 -1.08 -2.14 7.15
CA ASP A 273 -1.84 -3.24 7.73
C ASP A 273 -3.15 -2.70 8.32
N ILE A 274 -4.04 -2.24 7.44
CA ILE A 274 -5.34 -1.67 7.78
C ILE A 274 -6.43 -2.70 7.48
N SER A 275 -7.20 -3.03 8.50
CA SER A 275 -8.36 -3.90 8.38
C SER A 275 -9.45 -3.29 7.49
N LEU A 276 -10.27 -4.15 6.89
CA LEU A 276 -11.38 -3.71 6.05
C LEU A 276 -12.43 -2.90 6.85
N GLN A 277 -12.55 -3.16 8.15
CA GLN A 277 -13.39 -2.43 9.09
C GLN A 277 -12.84 -1.05 9.36
N MET A 278 -11.54 -0.93 9.63
CA MET A 278 -10.92 0.36 9.91
C MET A 278 -11.04 1.30 8.72
N LEU A 279 -10.94 0.77 7.49
CA LEU A 279 -11.22 1.56 6.28
C LEU A 279 -12.65 2.14 6.26
N GLY A 280 -13.62 1.46 6.85
CA GLY A 280 -15.02 1.92 6.92
C GLY A 280 -15.35 2.75 8.16
N SER A 281 -14.68 2.52 9.29
CA SER A 281 -15.06 3.12 10.58
C SER A 281 -14.14 4.23 11.07
N ASP A 282 -12.86 4.21 10.68
CA ASP A 282 -11.87 5.18 11.16
C ASP A 282 -11.51 6.19 10.08
N LYS A 283 -11.93 7.44 10.31
CA LYS A 283 -11.66 8.59 9.44
C LYS A 283 -10.17 8.97 9.34
N PHE A 284 -9.31 8.47 10.22
CA PHE A 284 -7.87 8.72 10.20
C PHE A 284 -7.07 7.58 9.55
N SER A 285 -7.68 6.40 9.38
CA SER A 285 -7.02 5.22 8.79
C SER A 285 -6.49 5.51 7.38
N SER A 286 -7.17 6.35 6.61
CA SER A 286 -6.73 6.73 5.26
C SER A 286 -5.33 7.35 5.25
N SER A 287 -4.91 8.05 6.31
CA SER A 287 -3.56 8.62 6.37
C SER A 287 -2.44 7.59 6.33
N SER A 288 -2.70 6.36 6.79
CA SER A 288 -1.74 5.26 6.78
C SER A 288 -1.57 4.59 5.40
N LEU A 289 -2.45 4.91 4.44
CA LEU A 289 -2.37 4.45 3.05
C LEU A 289 -1.49 5.36 2.18
N GLU A 290 -1.25 6.58 2.65
CA GLU A 290 -0.46 7.55 1.89
C GLU A 290 0.99 7.07 1.75
N TRP A 291 1.55 7.24 0.55
CA TRP A 291 2.91 6.80 0.20
C TRP A 291 3.11 5.28 0.27
N LYS A 292 2.03 4.49 0.28
CA LYS A 292 2.06 3.02 0.25
C LYS A 292 1.57 2.49 -1.08
N ILE A 293 2.03 1.30 -1.46
CA ILE A 293 1.53 0.57 -2.63
C ILE A 293 0.81 -0.72 -2.26
N LEU A 294 0.96 -1.21 -1.03
CA LEU A 294 0.31 -2.41 -0.52
C LEU A 294 -0.36 -2.12 0.82
N ASN A 295 -1.64 -2.49 0.94
CA ASN A 295 -2.27 -2.76 2.22
C ASN A 295 -2.48 -4.27 2.31
N TYR A 296 -1.94 -4.93 3.32
CA TYR A 296 -2.13 -6.35 3.55
C TYR A 296 -2.58 -6.55 4.98
N HIS A 297 -3.78 -7.08 5.17
CA HIS A 297 -4.30 -7.38 6.51
C HIS A 297 -4.68 -8.85 6.63
N ASP A 298 -4.26 -9.47 7.74
CA ASP A 298 -4.69 -10.81 8.11
C ASP A 298 -6.01 -10.73 8.89
N GLU A 299 -6.93 -11.63 8.58
CA GLU A 299 -8.28 -11.71 9.13
C GLU A 299 -9.27 -10.63 8.65
N VAL A 300 -10.21 -11.06 7.81
CA VAL A 300 -11.45 -10.31 7.57
C VAL A 300 -12.45 -10.66 8.69
N PRO A 301 -13.11 -9.67 9.32
CA PRO A 301 -14.05 -9.88 10.42
C PRO A 301 -15.19 -10.78 10.01
N LYS A 302 -15.72 -11.56 10.95
CA LYS A 302 -16.92 -12.35 10.70
C LYS A 302 -18.18 -11.49 10.52
N GLU A 303 -18.17 -10.28 11.06
CA GLU A 303 -19.27 -9.33 11.03
C GLU A 303 -19.18 -8.47 9.77
N GLY A 304 -20.30 -8.29 9.06
CA GLY A 304 -20.35 -7.53 7.81
C GLY A 304 -19.97 -6.05 7.99
N LEU A 305 -19.58 -5.40 6.89
CA LEU A 305 -19.05 -4.03 6.91
C LEU A 305 -20.19 -3.01 7.08
N ASN A 306 -19.97 -1.97 7.89
CA ASN A 306 -20.93 -0.89 8.07
C ASN A 306 -20.85 0.15 6.96
N ASP A 307 -19.62 0.50 6.55
CA ASP A 307 -19.33 1.43 5.47
C ASP A 307 -18.21 0.84 4.61
N VAL A 308 -18.40 0.88 3.30
CA VAL A 308 -17.46 0.36 2.29
C VAL A 308 -17.02 1.45 1.30
N SER A 309 -17.34 2.70 1.57
CA SER A 309 -17.13 3.83 0.64
C SER A 309 -15.64 4.05 0.35
N LEU A 310 -14.79 4.09 1.37
CA LEU A 310 -13.34 4.25 1.18
C LEU A 310 -12.73 3.04 0.46
N PHE A 311 -13.15 1.82 0.80
CA PHE A 311 -12.77 0.61 0.07
C PHE A 311 -13.12 0.71 -1.42
N LYS A 312 -14.35 1.15 -1.74
CA LYS A 312 -14.82 1.33 -3.12
C LYS A 312 -14.07 2.44 -3.87
N ILE A 313 -13.51 3.44 -3.18
CA ILE A 313 -12.63 4.45 -3.79
C ILE A 313 -11.26 3.86 -4.10
N ILE A 314 -10.66 3.14 -3.15
CA ILE A 314 -9.29 2.59 -3.27
C ILE A 314 -9.25 1.44 -4.29
N ALA A 315 -10.04 0.38 -4.05
CA ALA A 315 -10.25 -0.70 -5.01
C ALA A 315 -11.03 -0.21 -6.25
N GLY A 316 -11.56 1.02 -6.15
CA GLY A 316 -12.18 1.84 -7.18
C GLY A 316 -11.40 2.01 -8.46
N GLY A 317 -10.08 2.07 -8.33
CA GLY A 317 -9.22 2.78 -9.27
C GLY A 317 -9.45 4.29 -9.24
N GLY A 318 -10.01 4.84 -8.15
CA GLY A 318 -10.06 6.28 -7.96
C GLY A 318 -8.64 6.83 -7.94
N SER A 319 -8.38 7.92 -8.65
CA SER A 319 -7.04 8.52 -8.76
C SER A 319 -6.55 9.10 -7.43
N THR A 320 -7.48 9.50 -6.55
CA THR A 320 -7.19 10.05 -5.23
C THR A 320 -8.14 9.51 -4.17
N PHE A 321 -7.76 9.68 -2.91
CA PHE A 321 -8.62 9.45 -1.75
C PHE A 321 -8.37 10.52 -0.68
N PRO A 322 -9.37 10.82 0.18
CA PRO A 322 -9.22 11.83 1.23
C PRO A 322 -8.29 11.34 2.35
N VAL A 323 -7.28 12.14 2.66
CA VAL A 323 -6.38 11.95 3.81
C VAL A 323 -6.76 12.95 4.90
N ARG A 324 -6.94 12.44 6.11
CA ARG A 324 -7.18 13.24 7.32
C ARG A 324 -6.16 12.85 8.38
N ARG A 325 -5.37 13.82 8.86
CA ARG A 325 -4.47 13.65 10.01
C ARG A 325 -5.02 14.45 11.19
N MET A 326 -4.57 14.13 12.41
CA MET A 326 -4.94 14.92 13.58
C MET A 326 -4.36 16.32 13.46
N HIS A 327 -5.17 17.34 13.77
CA HIS A 327 -4.77 18.76 13.79
C HIS A 327 -4.27 19.34 12.46
N THR A 328 -4.61 18.74 11.32
CA THR A 328 -4.35 19.30 9.99
C THR A 328 -5.63 19.41 9.19
N GLU A 329 -5.62 20.26 8.16
CA GLU A 329 -6.65 20.22 7.12
C GLU A 329 -6.58 18.88 6.38
N TRP A 330 -7.72 18.47 5.83
CA TRP A 330 -7.80 17.29 4.98
C TRP A 330 -7.42 17.66 3.55
N TYR A 331 -6.86 16.71 2.82
CA TYR A 331 -6.48 16.90 1.41
C TYR A 331 -6.66 15.59 0.63
N GLN A 332 -6.47 15.64 -0.68
CA GLN A 332 -6.54 14.46 -1.56
C GLN A 332 -5.14 13.91 -1.80
N ALA A 333 -4.90 12.66 -1.44
CA ALA A 333 -3.67 11.96 -1.77
C ALA A 333 -3.88 11.03 -2.97
N PHE A 334 -2.81 10.75 -3.72
CA PHE A 334 -2.88 9.81 -4.83
C PHE A 334 -3.10 8.38 -4.33
N ASN A 335 -4.05 7.70 -4.96
CA ASN A 335 -4.27 6.30 -4.73
C ASN A 335 -3.24 5.49 -5.53
N THR A 336 -2.40 4.76 -4.81
CA THR A 336 -1.46 3.81 -5.40
C THR A 336 -1.53 2.45 -4.72
N VAL A 337 -2.49 2.25 -3.81
CA VAL A 337 -2.55 1.09 -2.93
C VAL A 337 -3.35 -0.04 -3.56
N LYS A 338 -2.78 -1.25 -3.53
CA LYS A 338 -3.54 -2.49 -3.78
C LYS A 338 -3.90 -3.11 -2.44
N LEU A 339 -5.16 -3.49 -2.30
CA LEU A 339 -5.69 -4.08 -1.08
C LEU A 339 -5.61 -5.61 -1.18
N TRP A 340 -4.90 -6.22 -0.24
CA TRP A 340 -4.83 -7.66 -0.04
C TRP A 340 -5.39 -8.00 1.35
N TYR A 341 -6.19 -9.05 1.41
CA TYR A 341 -6.74 -9.55 2.65
C TYR A 341 -6.64 -11.06 2.71
N ASN A 342 -6.43 -11.58 3.92
CA ASN A 342 -6.50 -13.00 4.19
C ASN A 342 -7.68 -13.33 5.10
N THR A 343 -8.25 -14.50 4.90
CA THR A 343 -9.18 -15.06 5.88
C THR A 343 -9.18 -16.57 5.86
N ASN A 344 -9.43 -17.20 7.00
CA ASN A 344 -9.75 -18.62 7.01
C ASN A 344 -11.18 -18.89 6.51
N ILE A 345 -12.05 -17.89 6.66
CA ILE A 345 -13.48 -17.99 6.42
C ILE A 345 -13.95 -16.69 5.76
N VAL A 346 -14.44 -16.77 4.53
CA VAL A 346 -15.06 -15.62 3.87
C VAL A 346 -16.24 -15.12 4.73
N PRO A 347 -16.30 -13.82 5.05
CA PRO A 347 -17.27 -13.31 6.01
C PRO A 347 -18.67 -13.20 5.39
N MET A 348 -19.69 -13.27 6.24
CA MET A 348 -21.05 -12.94 5.81
C MET A 348 -21.19 -11.44 5.66
N THR A 349 -21.86 -11.00 4.61
CA THR A 349 -22.08 -9.60 4.28
C THR A 349 -23.49 -9.17 4.63
N LYS A 350 -23.70 -7.86 4.81
CA LYS A 350 -25.05 -7.32 4.98
C LYS A 350 -25.75 -7.24 3.63
N ALA A 351 -27.07 -7.41 3.62
CA ALA A 351 -27.90 -7.32 2.40
C ALA A 351 -27.80 -5.94 1.68
N THR A 352 -27.23 -4.93 2.33
CA THR A 352 -26.99 -3.58 1.79
C THR A 352 -25.76 -3.49 0.89
N GLU A 353 -24.92 -4.52 0.83
CA GLU A 353 -23.78 -4.56 -0.08
C GLU A 353 -24.23 -4.92 -1.50
N ASP A 354 -23.85 -4.09 -2.46
CA ASP A 354 -24.23 -4.17 -3.87
C ASP A 354 -23.08 -4.74 -4.73
N ASP A 355 -23.36 -4.97 -6.01
CA ASP A 355 -22.39 -5.55 -6.95
C ASP A 355 -21.14 -4.66 -7.09
N SER A 356 -21.22 -3.36 -6.80
CA SER A 356 -20.07 -2.45 -6.84
C SER A 356 -19.01 -2.76 -5.77
N PHE A 357 -19.37 -3.43 -4.67
CA PHE A 357 -18.44 -4.01 -3.70
C PHE A 357 -17.86 -5.33 -4.20
N PHE A 358 -18.72 -6.28 -4.58
CA PHE A 358 -18.30 -7.64 -4.94
C PHE A 358 -17.42 -7.67 -6.20
N ASN A 359 -17.70 -6.83 -7.19
CA ASN A 359 -16.96 -6.79 -8.46
C ASN A 359 -15.51 -6.29 -8.31
N ARG A 360 -15.11 -5.82 -7.12
CA ARG A 360 -13.73 -5.44 -6.82
C ARG A 360 -12.87 -6.64 -6.45
N TRP A 361 -13.44 -7.76 -6.05
CA TRP A 361 -12.66 -8.87 -5.51
C TRP A 361 -12.18 -9.82 -6.60
N ILE A 362 -10.89 -10.13 -6.56
CA ILE A 362 -10.34 -11.39 -7.06
C ILE A 362 -10.12 -12.29 -5.84
N ILE A 363 -10.85 -13.39 -5.79
CA ILE A 363 -10.85 -14.31 -4.65
C ILE A 363 -9.98 -15.51 -5.00
N VAL A 364 -8.91 -15.72 -4.23
CA VAL A 364 -7.92 -16.78 -4.40
C VAL A 364 -8.13 -17.81 -3.30
N ASN A 365 -8.38 -19.06 -3.68
CA ASN A 365 -8.52 -20.16 -2.73
C ASN A 365 -7.17 -20.87 -2.54
N PHE A 366 -6.72 -21.06 -1.32
CA PHE A 366 -5.62 -21.96 -0.96
C PHE A 366 -6.23 -23.19 -0.27
N PRO A 367 -6.74 -24.19 -1.00
CA PRO A 367 -7.61 -25.24 -0.46
C PRO A 367 -6.89 -26.30 0.40
N ASN A 368 -5.56 -26.39 0.28
CA ASN A 368 -4.79 -27.43 0.94
C ASN A 368 -4.42 -27.01 2.36
N GLU A 369 -4.47 -27.97 3.27
CA GLU A 369 -4.01 -27.82 4.64
C GLU A 369 -2.76 -28.67 4.80
N PHE A 370 -1.66 -28.04 5.18
CA PHE A 370 -0.37 -28.68 5.38
C PHE A 370 -0.23 -28.95 6.88
N ILE A 371 -0.37 -30.22 7.26
CA ILE A 371 -0.26 -30.70 8.64
C ILE A 371 1.08 -31.44 8.74
N GLU A 372 1.80 -31.27 9.84
CA GLU A 372 2.98 -32.09 10.15
C GLU A 372 2.60 -33.58 10.12
N ASP A 373 3.13 -34.29 9.12
CA ASP A 373 3.23 -35.73 9.18
C ASP A 373 4.73 -36.05 9.03
N SER A 374 5.31 -36.64 10.06
CA SER A 374 6.76 -36.71 10.34
C SER A 374 7.59 -37.58 9.38
N LYS A 375 7.09 -37.84 8.17
CA LYS A 375 7.69 -38.78 7.21
C LYS A 375 7.83 -38.24 5.79
N ASP A 376 7.44 -36.99 5.52
CA ASP A 376 7.68 -36.36 4.22
C ASP A 376 8.78 -35.28 4.33
N PRO A 377 10.04 -35.58 3.96
CA PRO A 377 11.16 -34.63 4.03
C PRO A 377 11.04 -33.46 3.03
N VAL A 378 9.97 -33.41 2.22
CA VAL A 378 9.69 -32.34 1.25
C VAL A 378 8.66 -31.32 1.81
N TYR A 379 8.12 -31.57 3.00
CA TYR A 379 7.11 -30.74 3.65
C TYR A 379 7.60 -30.22 5.00
N GLU A 380 8.53 -29.28 4.89
CA GLU A 380 9.00 -28.49 6.02
C GLU A 380 7.96 -27.42 6.39
N ASP A 381 7.09 -27.76 7.35
CA ASP A 381 6.43 -26.80 8.26
C ASP A 381 7.49 -26.21 9.21
N ILE A 382 8.69 -25.87 8.69
CA ILE A 382 9.58 -24.95 9.41
C ILE A 382 8.77 -23.65 9.48
N PRO A 383 8.65 -22.98 10.64
CA PRO A 383 8.03 -21.67 10.80
C PRO A 383 8.53 -20.56 9.85
N GLU A 384 9.36 -20.90 8.86
CA GLU A 384 10.27 -20.06 8.10
C GLU A 384 10.48 -20.58 6.66
N PHE A 385 9.64 -21.44 6.05
CA PHE A 385 9.81 -21.85 4.63
C PHE A 385 9.99 -20.63 3.70
N TYR A 386 9.25 -19.55 3.95
CA TYR A 386 9.41 -18.28 3.23
C TYR A 386 10.86 -17.77 3.24
N ARG A 387 11.65 -18.03 4.31
CA ARG A 387 13.09 -17.69 4.39
C ARG A 387 13.91 -18.37 3.33
N THR A 388 13.62 -19.64 3.02
CA THR A 388 14.31 -20.37 1.94
C THR A 388 14.13 -19.73 0.55
N ILE A 389 13.12 -18.85 0.40
CA ILE A 389 12.84 -18.05 -0.79
C ILE A 389 13.43 -16.65 -0.64
N ILE A 390 13.19 -15.95 0.47
CA ILE A 390 13.62 -14.56 0.63
C ILE A 390 15.12 -14.39 0.88
N GLU A 391 15.80 -15.44 1.37
CA GLU A 391 17.26 -15.46 1.55
C GLU A 391 17.98 -15.93 0.28
N ASP A 392 17.25 -16.45 -0.71
CA ASP A 392 17.77 -16.91 -1.99
C ASP A 392 17.62 -15.82 -3.05
N GLU A 393 18.71 -15.15 -3.38
CA GLU A 393 18.70 -14.04 -4.34
C GLU A 393 18.20 -14.47 -5.73
N ASP A 394 18.46 -15.72 -6.14
CA ASP A 394 17.99 -16.22 -7.43
C ASP A 394 16.47 -16.36 -7.44
N GLU A 395 15.87 -16.82 -6.34
CA GLU A 395 14.41 -16.87 -6.17
C GLU A 395 13.80 -15.47 -6.18
N VAL A 396 14.35 -14.52 -5.41
CA VAL A 396 13.84 -13.14 -5.32
C VAL A 396 13.88 -12.46 -6.70
N GLN A 397 15.02 -12.52 -7.38
CA GLN A 397 15.15 -11.99 -8.75
C GLN A 397 14.26 -12.75 -9.72
N GLY A 398 14.13 -14.07 -9.59
CA GLY A 398 13.22 -14.89 -10.37
C GLY A 398 11.78 -14.40 -10.27
N ILE A 399 11.30 -14.14 -9.04
CA ILE A 399 9.95 -13.62 -8.81
C ILE A 399 9.78 -12.24 -9.47
N ILE A 400 10.74 -11.33 -9.30
CA ILE A 400 10.72 -10.00 -9.93
C ILE A 400 10.62 -10.10 -11.45
N HIS A 401 11.45 -10.94 -12.08
CA HIS A 401 11.47 -11.15 -13.53
C HIS A 401 10.16 -11.76 -14.05
N TYR A 402 9.59 -12.75 -13.34
CA TYR A 402 8.27 -13.29 -13.70
C TYR A 402 7.15 -12.25 -13.53
N CYS A 403 7.23 -11.38 -12.52
CA CYS A 403 6.29 -10.28 -12.32
C CYS A 403 6.37 -9.24 -13.44
N ILE A 404 7.57 -8.88 -13.91
CA ILE A 404 7.79 -7.98 -15.06
C ILE A 404 7.12 -8.58 -16.32
N LYS A 405 7.40 -9.84 -16.64
CA LYS A 405 6.77 -10.53 -17.78
C LYS A 405 5.25 -10.60 -17.65
N ALA A 406 4.74 -10.85 -16.45
CA ALA A 406 3.31 -10.88 -16.18
C ALA A 406 2.64 -9.50 -16.34
N LEU A 407 3.35 -8.42 -15.98
CA LEU A 407 2.93 -7.03 -16.17
C LEU A 407 2.90 -6.63 -17.65
N GLU A 408 3.87 -7.03 -18.46
CA GLU A 408 3.83 -6.81 -19.91
C GLU A 408 2.56 -7.41 -20.51
N LEU A 409 2.19 -8.61 -20.07
CA LEU A 409 0.97 -9.26 -20.52
C LEU A 409 -0.29 -8.60 -19.98
N LEU A 410 -0.27 -8.10 -18.74
CA LEU A 410 -1.36 -7.29 -18.21
C LEU A 410 -1.54 -6.01 -19.03
N TYR A 411 -0.45 -5.36 -19.43
CA TYR A 411 -0.47 -4.17 -20.29
C TYR A 411 -1.07 -4.50 -21.66
N LYS A 412 -0.59 -5.56 -22.32
CA LYS A 412 -1.10 -6.02 -23.62
C LYS A 412 -2.59 -6.39 -23.56
N ASN A 413 -2.99 -7.12 -22.52
CA ASN A 413 -4.37 -7.60 -22.35
C ASN A 413 -5.31 -6.52 -21.81
N LYS A 414 -4.78 -5.40 -21.29
CA LYS A 414 -5.47 -4.30 -20.60
C LYS A 414 -6.16 -4.68 -19.29
N HIS A 415 -6.55 -5.94 -19.13
CA HIS A 415 -7.27 -6.47 -17.98
C HIS A 415 -6.71 -7.81 -17.51
N PHE A 416 -6.92 -8.10 -16.22
CA PHE A 416 -6.84 -9.47 -15.72
C PHE A 416 -7.79 -10.39 -16.50
N ARG A 417 -7.47 -11.69 -16.54
CA ARG A 417 -8.38 -12.70 -17.10
C ARG A 417 -9.78 -12.58 -16.49
N LYS A 418 -10.81 -12.63 -17.33
CA LYS A 418 -12.21 -12.44 -16.93
C LYS A 418 -12.62 -13.44 -15.84
N GLU A 419 -12.13 -14.67 -15.96
CA GLU A 419 -12.41 -15.75 -15.00
C GLU A 419 -12.04 -15.33 -13.57
N LEU A 420 -10.94 -14.59 -13.35
CA LEU A 420 -10.50 -14.22 -11.99
C LEU A 420 -11.50 -13.32 -11.25
N SER A 421 -12.34 -12.59 -11.97
CA SER A 421 -13.35 -11.67 -11.42
C SER A 421 -14.78 -12.09 -11.70
N ALA A 422 -14.99 -13.15 -12.48
CA ALA A 422 -16.32 -13.65 -12.76
C ALA A 422 -16.95 -14.16 -11.48
N ASN A 423 -18.15 -13.66 -11.19
CA ASN A 423 -19.05 -14.18 -10.15
C ASN A 423 -18.51 -13.97 -8.74
N SER A 424 -17.72 -12.92 -8.52
CA SER A 424 -17.12 -12.63 -7.22
C SER A 424 -18.16 -12.58 -6.10
N ARG A 425 -19.36 -12.05 -6.36
CA ARG A 425 -20.49 -12.09 -5.41
C ARG A 425 -20.89 -13.52 -5.08
N LYS A 426 -21.18 -14.32 -6.10
CA LYS A 426 -21.62 -15.69 -5.91
C LYS A 426 -20.54 -16.53 -5.22
N LEU A 427 -19.28 -16.38 -5.61
CA LEU A 427 -18.14 -17.03 -4.96
C LEU A 427 -18.06 -16.63 -3.48
N TRP A 428 -18.20 -15.33 -3.19
CA TRP A 428 -18.22 -14.82 -1.83
C TRP A 428 -19.36 -15.41 -1.00
N GLU A 429 -20.59 -15.38 -1.50
CA GLU A 429 -21.78 -15.93 -0.85
C GLU A 429 -21.65 -17.44 -0.61
N TYR A 430 -21.09 -18.17 -1.58
CA TYR A 430 -20.97 -19.62 -1.52
C TYR A 430 -19.87 -20.08 -0.55
N GLU A 431 -18.81 -19.28 -0.37
CA GLU A 431 -17.76 -19.51 0.64
C GLU A 431 -18.19 -19.04 2.03
N SER A 432 -18.94 -17.93 2.12
CA SER A 432 -19.41 -17.39 3.40
C SER A 432 -20.61 -18.17 3.96
N ASP A 433 -21.57 -18.58 3.12
CA ASP A 433 -22.79 -19.29 3.48
C ASP A 433 -22.83 -20.72 2.92
N LEU A 434 -22.36 -21.66 3.76
CA LEU A 434 -22.32 -23.08 3.40
C LEU A 434 -23.71 -23.73 3.31
N GLN A 435 -24.74 -23.15 3.92
CA GLN A 435 -26.10 -23.68 3.79
C GLN A 435 -26.69 -23.28 2.45
N TYR A 436 -26.54 -22.02 2.04
CA TYR A 436 -26.83 -21.58 0.68
C TYR A 436 -26.10 -22.43 -0.35
N ALA A 437 -24.78 -22.60 -0.20
CA ALA A 437 -23.97 -23.43 -1.09
C ALA A 437 -24.47 -24.88 -1.17
N PHE A 438 -24.90 -25.46 -0.04
CA PHE A 438 -25.49 -26.80 -0.02
C PHE A 438 -26.82 -26.85 -0.79
N ILE A 439 -27.69 -25.87 -0.58
CA ILE A 439 -28.99 -25.77 -1.23
C ILE A 439 -28.80 -25.65 -2.74
N ASP A 440 -28.01 -24.67 -3.19
CA ASP A 440 -27.70 -24.42 -4.61
C ASP A 440 -27.12 -25.67 -5.28
N LYS A 441 -26.14 -26.34 -4.64
CA LYS A 441 -25.45 -27.51 -5.20
C LYS A 441 -26.32 -28.75 -5.32
N TYR A 442 -27.17 -29.01 -4.33
CA TYR A 442 -27.76 -30.33 -4.12
C TYR A 442 -29.28 -30.36 -4.17
N SER A 443 -29.91 -29.21 -4.35
CA SER A 443 -31.35 -29.07 -4.38
C SER A 443 -31.84 -28.64 -5.75
N LYS A 444 -33.15 -28.72 -5.92
CA LYS A 444 -33.95 -28.13 -6.99
C LYS A 444 -35.37 -27.96 -6.48
N ASP A 445 -36.19 -27.20 -7.19
CA ASP A 445 -37.59 -27.06 -6.86
C ASP A 445 -38.31 -28.41 -6.92
N GLY A 446 -39.22 -28.64 -5.97
CA GLY A 446 -39.98 -29.86 -5.90
C GLY A 446 -40.91 -29.97 -4.71
N ARG A 447 -41.37 -31.19 -4.43
CA ARG A 447 -42.41 -31.39 -3.41
C ARG A 447 -41.88 -31.18 -2.00
N TYR A 448 -40.87 -31.96 -1.59
CA TYR A 448 -40.38 -31.90 -0.22
C TYR A 448 -38.97 -32.49 -0.03
N TRP A 449 -38.31 -32.02 1.03
CA TRP A 449 -37.11 -32.64 1.60
C TRP A 449 -37.29 -32.85 3.10
N ILE A 450 -37.25 -34.11 3.54
CA ILE A 450 -37.34 -34.48 4.97
C ILE A 450 -36.30 -33.72 5.81
N CYS A 451 -36.73 -32.94 6.81
CA CYS A 451 -35.87 -32.06 7.59
C CYS A 451 -34.69 -32.82 8.23
N LYS A 452 -34.96 -33.97 8.87
CA LYS A 452 -33.90 -34.81 9.48
C LYS A 452 -32.83 -35.24 8.47
N SER A 453 -33.23 -35.53 7.23
CA SER A 453 -32.29 -35.85 6.15
C SER A 453 -31.53 -34.59 5.70
N PHE A 454 -32.19 -33.44 5.60
CA PHE A 454 -31.56 -32.19 5.21
C PHE A 454 -30.47 -31.79 6.22
N TYR A 455 -30.80 -31.75 7.52
CA TYR A 455 -29.85 -31.40 8.58
C TYR A 455 -28.59 -32.26 8.56
N LYS A 456 -28.77 -33.58 8.46
CA LYS A 456 -27.66 -34.54 8.44
C LYS A 456 -26.69 -34.21 7.30
N TRP A 457 -27.22 -34.03 6.09
CA TRP A 457 -26.37 -33.86 4.90
C TRP A 457 -25.81 -32.44 4.76
N CYS A 458 -26.56 -31.41 5.17
CA CYS A 458 -26.04 -30.05 5.27
C CYS A 458 -24.87 -29.98 6.26
N ASN A 459 -25.00 -30.58 7.45
CA ASN A 459 -23.89 -30.61 8.41
C ASN A 459 -22.71 -31.49 7.96
N ILE A 460 -22.95 -32.59 7.23
CA ILE A 460 -21.86 -33.36 6.60
C ILE A 460 -21.14 -32.49 5.56
N TYR A 461 -21.88 -31.81 4.68
CA TYR A 461 -21.30 -30.93 3.67
C TYR A 461 -20.42 -29.84 4.29
N ARG A 462 -20.93 -29.17 5.32
CA ARG A 462 -20.18 -28.15 6.10
C ARG A 462 -18.85 -28.70 6.63
N LYS A 463 -18.89 -29.88 7.27
CA LYS A 463 -17.68 -30.56 7.78
C LYS A 463 -16.71 -30.96 6.67
N THR A 464 -17.21 -31.41 5.52
CA THR A 464 -16.34 -31.82 4.40
C THR A 464 -15.65 -30.65 3.70
N ARG A 465 -16.31 -29.50 3.60
CA ARG A 465 -15.76 -28.30 2.95
C ARG A 465 -14.71 -27.60 3.83
N HIS A 466 -14.92 -27.59 5.14
CA HIS A 466 -13.97 -26.99 6.07
C HIS A 466 -13.72 -27.89 7.29
N PRO A 467 -12.96 -28.99 7.10
CA PRO A 467 -12.73 -29.99 8.14
C PRO A 467 -12.00 -29.45 9.37
N SER A 468 -11.15 -28.44 9.18
CA SER A 468 -10.39 -27.73 10.22
C SER A 468 -11.06 -26.46 10.74
N SER A 469 -12.16 -26.00 10.13
CA SER A 469 -12.81 -24.77 10.62
C SER A 469 -13.55 -25.02 11.93
N LYS A 470 -13.38 -24.09 12.87
CA LYS A 470 -14.20 -23.97 14.09
C LYS A 470 -15.66 -23.58 13.79
N ARG A 471 -16.23 -23.89 12.61
CA ARG A 471 -17.65 -23.64 12.31
C ARG A 471 -18.47 -24.76 12.95
N PRO A 472 -19.20 -24.51 14.06
CA PRO A 472 -20.02 -25.55 14.67
C PRO A 472 -21.08 -26.05 13.69
N ALA A 473 -21.52 -27.30 13.91
CA ALA A 473 -22.71 -27.81 13.26
C ALA A 473 -23.88 -26.87 13.55
N LEU A 474 -24.72 -26.60 12.56
CA LEU A 474 -25.91 -25.80 12.79
C LEU A 474 -26.94 -26.65 13.53
N SER A 475 -27.56 -26.04 14.55
CA SER A 475 -28.67 -26.65 15.27
C SER A 475 -29.88 -26.78 14.33
N HIS A 476 -30.79 -27.70 14.64
CA HIS A 476 -32.04 -27.83 13.89
C HIS A 476 -32.82 -26.50 13.88
N THR A 477 -32.82 -25.77 14.99
CA THR A 477 -33.48 -24.47 15.12
C THR A 477 -32.89 -23.43 14.17
N ALA A 478 -31.54 -23.35 14.09
CA ALA A 478 -30.87 -22.42 13.19
C ALA A 478 -31.17 -22.74 11.72
N ILE A 479 -31.10 -24.03 11.34
CA ILE A 479 -31.41 -24.45 9.96
C ILE A 479 -32.88 -24.17 9.62
N ASN A 480 -33.82 -24.42 10.55
CA ASN A 480 -35.24 -24.12 10.30
C ASN A 480 -35.48 -22.65 10.03
N LYS A 481 -34.99 -21.78 10.92
CA LYS A 481 -35.16 -20.34 10.78
C LYS A 481 -34.58 -19.84 9.45
N ASP A 482 -33.41 -20.34 9.08
CA ASP A 482 -32.78 -20.00 7.80
C ASP A 482 -33.59 -20.50 6.59
N MET A 483 -34.07 -21.74 6.61
CA MET A 483 -34.91 -22.29 5.54
C MET A 483 -36.24 -21.52 5.39
N GLU A 484 -36.88 -21.17 6.50
CA GLU A 484 -38.11 -20.36 6.51
C GLU A 484 -37.86 -18.95 5.97
N THR A 485 -36.73 -18.32 6.35
CA THR A 485 -36.32 -17.01 5.82
C THR A 485 -36.08 -17.04 4.30
N ARG A 486 -35.68 -18.19 3.76
CA ARG A 486 -35.50 -18.43 2.32
C ARG A 486 -36.79 -18.87 1.60
N GLY A 487 -37.93 -18.89 2.28
CA GLY A 487 -39.23 -19.26 1.71
C GLY A 487 -39.52 -20.76 1.67
N TYR A 488 -38.74 -21.59 2.37
CA TYR A 488 -38.99 -23.04 2.46
C TYR A 488 -39.69 -23.40 3.78
N ASP A 489 -41.02 -23.38 3.77
CA ASP A 489 -41.82 -23.67 4.96
C ASP A 489 -41.58 -25.08 5.52
N ARG A 490 -41.48 -25.15 6.85
CA ARG A 490 -41.47 -26.42 7.57
C ARG A 490 -42.89 -26.93 7.80
N LYS A 491 -43.23 -28.06 7.17
CA LYS A 491 -44.53 -28.74 7.31
C LYS A 491 -44.37 -30.11 7.96
N ARG A 492 -45.48 -30.68 8.44
CA ARG A 492 -45.54 -32.02 9.03
C ARG A 492 -46.48 -32.90 8.22
N PHE A 493 -46.05 -34.12 7.90
CA PHE A 493 -46.95 -35.11 7.32
C PHE A 493 -47.96 -35.60 8.35
N GLY A 494 -49.19 -35.85 7.89
CA GLY A 494 -50.23 -36.46 8.70
C GLY A 494 -49.84 -37.88 9.18
N PRO A 495 -50.49 -38.39 10.24
CA PRO A 495 -50.23 -39.75 10.73
C PRO A 495 -50.49 -40.85 9.69
N SER A 496 -51.39 -40.60 8.75
CA SER A 496 -51.79 -41.53 7.68
C SER A 496 -50.89 -41.50 6.44
N HIS A 497 -49.80 -40.72 6.43
CA HIS A 497 -48.94 -40.65 5.26
C HIS A 497 -48.18 -41.97 5.04
N SER A 498 -48.26 -42.52 3.84
CA SER A 498 -47.73 -43.86 3.48
C SER A 498 -46.25 -44.07 3.80
N GLU A 499 -45.38 -43.11 3.44
CA GLU A 499 -43.91 -43.27 3.58
C GLU A 499 -43.28 -42.57 4.80
N TYR A 500 -43.87 -41.48 5.28
CA TYR A 500 -43.24 -40.58 6.26
C TYR A 500 -44.22 -40.09 7.35
N PRO A 501 -44.97 -41.00 8.01
CA PRO A 501 -46.00 -40.61 8.96
C PRO A 501 -45.41 -39.75 10.09
N GLY A 502 -46.03 -38.60 10.34
CA GLY A 502 -45.65 -37.68 11.41
C GLY A 502 -44.30 -36.97 11.26
N LYS A 503 -43.56 -37.15 10.16
CA LYS A 503 -42.24 -36.53 9.94
C LYS A 503 -42.36 -35.09 9.43
N TYR A 504 -41.38 -34.26 9.79
CA TYR A 504 -41.24 -32.90 9.28
C TYR A 504 -40.45 -32.85 7.98
N TYR A 505 -40.86 -31.95 7.09
CA TYR A 505 -40.22 -31.69 5.81
C TYR A 505 -40.20 -30.20 5.47
N PHE A 506 -39.22 -29.78 4.67
CA PHE A 506 -39.22 -28.48 4.01
C PHE A 506 -40.02 -28.60 2.70
N ASN A 507 -41.02 -27.75 2.53
CA ASN A 507 -41.88 -27.70 1.35
C ASN A 507 -41.17 -26.96 0.21
N GLY A 508 -41.43 -27.34 -1.05
CA GLY A 508 -40.91 -26.60 -2.21
C GLY A 508 -39.50 -26.98 -2.67
N ILE A 509 -38.76 -27.77 -1.87
CA ILE A 509 -37.37 -28.16 -2.16
C ILE A 509 -37.20 -29.68 -2.24
N GLN A 510 -36.43 -30.18 -3.20
CA GLN A 510 -36.09 -31.60 -3.31
C GLN A 510 -34.64 -31.84 -3.74
N LYS A 511 -34.14 -33.06 -3.49
CA LYS A 511 -32.78 -33.49 -3.86
C LYS A 511 -32.62 -33.56 -5.39
N ASN A 512 -31.55 -32.99 -5.94
CA ASN A 512 -31.22 -33.13 -7.35
C ASN A 512 -30.45 -34.45 -7.67
N LYS A 513 -30.17 -34.71 -8.95
CA LYS A 513 -29.44 -35.93 -9.39
C LYS A 513 -28.03 -35.98 -8.78
N ARG A 514 -27.40 -34.82 -8.61
CA ARG A 514 -26.05 -34.68 -8.09
C ARG A 514 -25.93 -35.07 -6.62
N PHE A 515 -26.90 -34.67 -5.79
CA PHE A 515 -26.99 -35.13 -4.40
C PHE A 515 -26.96 -36.65 -4.32
N LYS A 516 -27.70 -37.34 -5.21
CA LYS A 516 -27.73 -38.81 -5.24
C LYS A 516 -26.37 -39.41 -5.63
N LYS A 517 -25.64 -38.78 -6.56
CA LYS A 517 -24.28 -39.18 -6.99
C LYS A 517 -23.26 -39.00 -5.87
N ASP A 518 -23.18 -37.81 -5.29
CA ASP A 518 -22.12 -37.46 -4.33
C ASP A 518 -22.37 -38.09 -2.95
N LYS A 519 -23.64 -38.32 -2.59
CA LYS A 519 -24.02 -39.10 -1.41
C LYS A 519 -23.46 -40.52 -1.45
N LYS A 520 -23.45 -41.21 -2.60
CA LYS A 520 -22.90 -42.57 -2.73
C LYS A 520 -21.40 -42.60 -2.43
N ASN A 521 -20.71 -41.48 -2.68
CA ASN A 521 -19.30 -41.32 -2.40
C ASN A 521 -19.02 -40.64 -1.05
N ASN A 522 -20.00 -40.58 -0.13
CA ASN A 522 -19.90 -39.88 1.16
C ASN A 522 -19.41 -38.44 1.07
N PHE A 523 -19.71 -37.73 -0.03
CA PHE A 523 -19.17 -36.39 -0.29
C PHE A 523 -17.63 -36.33 -0.20
N LYS A 524 -16.92 -37.45 -0.46
CA LYS A 524 -15.45 -37.51 -0.49
C LYS A 524 -14.91 -36.39 -1.40
N ARG A 525 -13.77 -35.80 -1.01
CA ARG A 525 -13.04 -34.64 -1.60
C ARG A 525 -12.91 -34.57 -3.14
N LYS A 526 -13.32 -35.59 -3.90
CA LYS A 526 -13.35 -35.61 -5.38
C LYS A 526 -14.50 -34.79 -6.01
N SER A 527 -15.48 -34.31 -5.24
CA SER A 527 -16.63 -33.54 -5.79
C SER A 527 -16.37 -32.03 -5.81
N TYR A 528 -15.56 -31.58 -6.78
CA TYR A 528 -15.11 -30.20 -7.00
C TYR A 528 -14.21 -29.69 -5.87
N LYS A 529 -12.94 -29.41 -6.20
CA LYS A 529 -11.93 -29.03 -5.20
C LYS A 529 -12.16 -27.60 -4.71
N THR A 530 -12.71 -26.74 -5.58
CA THR A 530 -13.05 -25.37 -5.22
C THR A 530 -14.49 -25.01 -5.62
N THR A 531 -14.98 -23.88 -5.10
CA THR A 531 -16.26 -23.31 -5.52
C THR A 531 -16.19 -22.76 -6.95
N SER A 532 -15.02 -22.30 -7.38
CA SER A 532 -14.81 -21.85 -8.76
C SER A 532 -15.06 -22.98 -9.76
N ASP A 533 -14.53 -24.19 -9.49
CA ASP A 533 -14.76 -25.38 -10.33
C ASP A 533 -16.27 -25.65 -10.51
N TYR A 534 -17.06 -25.44 -9.45
CA TYR A 534 -18.52 -25.69 -9.49
C TYR A 534 -19.24 -24.67 -10.38
N LEU A 535 -18.84 -23.40 -10.29
CA LEU A 535 -19.46 -22.30 -11.04
C LEU A 535 -19.14 -22.36 -12.53
N GLU A 536 -17.97 -22.87 -12.92
CA GLU A 536 -17.59 -23.08 -14.33
C GLU A 536 -18.45 -24.16 -14.99
N ASP A 537 -18.67 -25.28 -14.31
CA ASP A 537 -19.51 -26.37 -14.84
C ASP A 537 -21.02 -26.06 -14.78
N HIS A 538 -21.43 -25.00 -14.07
CA HIS A 538 -22.85 -24.65 -13.83
C HIS A 538 -23.08 -23.14 -14.04
N PRO A 539 -22.84 -22.62 -15.27
CA PRO A 539 -22.95 -21.19 -15.55
C PRO A 539 -24.39 -20.66 -15.44
N ASP A 540 -25.41 -21.52 -15.49
CA ASP A 540 -26.81 -21.10 -15.28
C ASP A 540 -27.14 -20.81 -13.82
N ALA A 541 -26.34 -21.34 -12.89
CA ALA A 541 -26.47 -21.01 -11.47
C ALA A 541 -26.01 -19.57 -11.20
N ASN A 542 -25.55 -18.86 -12.23
CA ASN A 542 -24.94 -17.56 -12.22
C ASN A 542 -25.88 -16.44 -12.68
N MET A 543 -27.17 -16.75 -12.86
CA MET A 543 -28.16 -15.75 -13.23
C MET A 543 -28.50 -14.88 -12.02
N ASN A 544 -28.22 -13.58 -12.12
CA ASN A 544 -28.83 -12.58 -11.24
C ASN A 544 -30.36 -12.66 -11.39
N GLY A 545 -31.13 -12.09 -10.46
CA GLY A 545 -32.60 -12.14 -10.41
C GLY A 545 -33.36 -11.65 -11.67
N ASN A 546 -32.66 -11.26 -12.74
CA ASN A 546 -33.19 -10.86 -14.04
C ASN A 546 -32.88 -11.84 -15.20
N GLY A 547 -32.29 -13.02 -14.94
CA GLY A 547 -32.30 -14.15 -15.89
C GLY A 547 -31.58 -13.97 -17.24
N LYS A 548 -30.59 -13.08 -17.35
CA LYS A 548 -29.76 -12.95 -18.57
C LYS A 548 -28.33 -13.42 -18.30
N PRO A 549 -27.73 -14.26 -19.18
CA PRO A 549 -26.29 -14.43 -19.20
C PRO A 549 -25.65 -13.06 -19.50
N GLU A 550 -24.63 -12.68 -18.75
CA GLU A 550 -23.79 -11.56 -19.17
C GLU A 550 -23.18 -11.92 -20.54
N GLN A 551 -23.59 -11.20 -21.58
CA GLN A 551 -23.03 -11.38 -22.92
C GLN A 551 -21.59 -10.92 -22.90
N TYR A 552 -20.67 -11.83 -23.17
CA TYR A 552 -19.25 -11.51 -23.26
C TYR A 552 -18.69 -12.01 -24.58
N GLU A 553 -18.09 -11.07 -25.31
CA GLU A 553 -17.34 -11.33 -26.52
C GLU A 553 -16.23 -12.36 -26.24
N ASP A 554 -16.18 -13.35 -27.14
CA ASP A 554 -15.24 -14.44 -27.23
C ASP A 554 -13.82 -13.88 -27.34
N MET A 555 -12.95 -14.24 -26.39
CA MET A 555 -11.58 -13.73 -26.30
C MET A 555 -10.67 -14.95 -26.27
N GLY A 556 -10.11 -15.25 -27.44
CA GLY A 556 -9.43 -16.50 -27.77
C GLY A 556 -8.33 -16.96 -26.81
N GLU A 557 -8.02 -18.25 -26.91
CA GLU A 557 -6.99 -18.94 -26.16
C GLU A 557 -5.62 -18.24 -26.25
N VAL A 558 -5.08 -17.84 -25.10
CA VAL A 558 -3.75 -17.22 -25.00
C VAL A 558 -2.67 -18.31 -24.99
N ARG A 559 -1.88 -18.40 -26.06
CA ARG A 559 -0.66 -19.21 -26.10
C ARG A 559 0.54 -18.40 -25.60
N TRP A 560 1.22 -18.93 -24.60
CA TRP A 560 2.45 -18.39 -24.02
C TRP A 560 3.66 -18.99 -24.74
N GLU A 561 4.02 -18.47 -25.90
CA GLU A 561 5.21 -18.95 -26.62
C GLU A 561 6.49 -18.55 -25.87
N GLY A 562 7.44 -19.49 -25.74
CA GLY A 562 8.79 -19.26 -25.21
C GLY A 562 9.08 -19.77 -23.80
N MET A 563 8.11 -20.36 -23.10
CA MET A 563 8.36 -21.07 -21.84
C MET A 563 7.51 -22.34 -21.80
N ASN A 564 8.15 -23.50 -21.74
CA ASN A 564 7.43 -24.78 -21.68
C ASN A 564 6.90 -25.00 -20.24
N TRP A 565 5.75 -24.40 -19.94
CA TRP A 565 5.05 -24.52 -18.65
C TRP A 565 4.13 -25.75 -18.58
N ASP A 566 3.87 -26.40 -19.72
CA ASP A 566 2.82 -27.41 -19.89
C ASP A 566 3.36 -28.85 -19.94
N ASN A 567 4.60 -29.11 -19.53
CA ASN A 567 5.13 -30.47 -19.49
C ASN A 567 4.53 -31.28 -18.32
N LYS A 568 3.27 -31.66 -18.48
CA LYS A 568 2.47 -32.49 -17.58
C LYS A 568 3.05 -33.90 -17.44
N GLU A 569 3.72 -34.40 -18.49
CA GLU A 569 4.30 -35.74 -18.55
C GLU A 569 5.53 -35.91 -17.65
N GLU A 570 6.30 -34.85 -17.41
CA GLU A 570 7.50 -34.93 -16.55
C GLU A 570 7.16 -35.06 -15.05
N PHE A 571 5.95 -34.63 -14.65
CA PHE A 571 5.54 -34.58 -13.24
C PHE A 571 4.58 -35.71 -12.83
N GLU A 572 3.68 -36.16 -13.72
CA GLU A 572 2.80 -37.31 -13.42
C GLU A 572 3.58 -38.64 -13.35
N GLY A 573 4.77 -38.71 -13.98
CA GLY A 573 5.61 -39.91 -14.02
C GLY A 573 6.34 -40.28 -12.72
N LYS A 574 6.45 -39.39 -11.72
CA LYS A 574 7.25 -39.65 -10.50
C LYS A 574 6.46 -39.98 -9.23
N LEU A 575 5.13 -40.01 -9.28
CA LEU A 575 4.28 -40.37 -8.13
C LEU A 575 3.74 -41.81 -8.14
N ILE A 576 4.09 -42.64 -9.15
CA ILE A 576 3.57 -44.01 -9.28
C ILE A 576 4.62 -45.13 -9.07
N THR A 577 5.92 -44.85 -9.01
CA THR A 577 6.93 -45.90 -8.81
C THR A 577 7.64 -45.79 -7.46
N LYS A 578 6.97 -46.26 -6.40
CA LYS A 578 7.61 -46.88 -5.22
C LYS A 578 6.60 -47.76 -4.47
N LYS A 579 6.19 -48.84 -5.14
CA LYS A 579 5.83 -50.11 -4.51
C LYS A 579 6.54 -51.22 -5.28
N LYS A 580 7.71 -51.60 -4.79
CA LYS A 580 8.15 -52.99 -4.75
C LYS A 580 8.45 -53.29 -3.30
#